data_AF-A0A2V9ZTE2-F1
#
_entry.id   AF-A0A2V9ZTE2-F1
#
_cell.length_a   1.000
_cell.length_b   1.000
_cell.length_c   1.000
_cell.angle_alpha   90.00
_cell.angle_beta   90.00
_cell.angle_gamma   90.00
#
_symmetry.space_group_name_H-M   'P 1'
#
loop_
_entity.id
_entity.type
_entity.pdbx_description
1 polymer ?
#
loop_
_entity_poly.entity_id
_entity_poly.type
_entity_poly.pdbx_seq_one_letter_code
_entity_poly.pdbx_strand_id
1 'polypeptide(L)'
;MKPHGAAAELRKLSGFTQQAPSNGKPASDPTDIYVGYDATNLYLVWVCWDADPHAIRAHLSRREGVTPPDDDYVELTVDTFHDQRHGFLFDVNPLGVQADALWTEGSGSDYSFDTVWDSRGRLTSKGYVIWMAVPFRSLRFHPASGNSWGVTFMRYIAHKDET
;
A
#
# COMPACT_ATOMS: atom_id res chain seq x y z
N MET A 1 -11.24 1.33 15.32
CA MET A 1 -11.89 1.20 14.01
C MET A 1 -12.17 -0.27 13.81
N LYS A 2 -13.44 -0.69 13.80
CA LYS A 2 -13.80 -2.11 13.61
C LYS A 2 -14.19 -2.29 12.14
N PRO A 3 -13.53 -3.18 11.39
CA PRO A 3 -14.02 -3.58 10.08
C PRO A 3 -15.45 -4.10 10.26
N HIS A 4 -16.39 -3.61 9.46
CA HIS A 4 -17.77 -4.11 9.50
C HIS A 4 -17.79 -5.53 8.91
N GLY A 5 -18.08 -6.51 9.76
CA GLY A 5 -18.89 -7.70 9.43
C GLY A 5 -18.30 -8.82 8.58
N ALA A 6 -17.24 -8.64 7.79
CA ALA A 6 -16.86 -9.69 6.82
C ALA A 6 -15.36 -9.95 6.58
N ALA A 7 -14.44 -9.24 7.26
CA ALA A 7 -13.02 -9.64 7.25
C ALA A 7 -12.81 -10.90 8.13
N ALA A 8 -13.31 -12.04 7.66
CA ALA A 8 -13.05 -13.34 8.26
C ALA A 8 -11.56 -13.64 8.05
N GLU A 9 -10.79 -13.56 9.15
CA GLU A 9 -9.35 -13.83 9.24
C GLU A 9 -8.45 -13.00 8.30
N LEU A 10 -7.92 -11.89 8.82
CA LEU A 10 -6.80 -11.21 8.16
C LEU A 10 -5.54 -12.07 8.27
N ARG A 11 -4.85 -12.27 7.14
CA ARG A 11 -3.53 -12.89 7.10
C ARG A 11 -2.46 -11.85 7.36
N LYS A 12 -1.54 -12.16 8.27
CA LYS A 12 -0.39 -11.32 8.56
C LYS A 12 0.77 -11.62 7.61
N LEU A 13 1.33 -10.58 7.01
CA LEU A 13 2.59 -10.57 6.28
C LEU A 13 3.60 -9.74 7.07
N SER A 14 4.84 -10.20 7.13
CA SER A 14 5.92 -9.58 7.90
C SER A 14 7.28 -10.03 7.35
N GLY A 15 8.36 -9.41 7.80
CA GLY A 15 9.72 -9.81 7.39
C GLY A 15 10.13 -9.26 6.03
N PHE A 16 9.67 -8.05 5.71
CA PHE A 16 10.03 -7.33 4.50
C PHE A 16 11.54 -7.04 4.42
N THR A 17 12.03 -6.92 3.19
CA THR A 17 13.43 -6.64 2.87
C THR A 17 13.54 -5.33 2.12
N GLN A 18 14.69 -4.70 2.23
CA GLN A 18 15.02 -3.48 1.51
C GLN A 18 15.23 -3.78 0.02
N GLN A 19 14.75 -2.89 -0.83
CA GLN A 19 15.21 -2.72 -2.21
C GLN A 19 16.35 -1.69 -2.26
N ALA A 20 16.20 -0.57 -1.55
CA ALA A 20 17.22 0.45 -1.39
C ALA A 20 17.26 0.92 0.07
N PRO A 21 18.41 1.35 0.61
CA PRO A 21 19.72 1.40 -0.04
C PRO A 21 20.46 0.06 -0.04
N SER A 22 20.06 -0.89 0.82
CA SER A 22 20.78 -2.16 1.00
C SER A 22 19.96 -3.35 0.52
N ASN A 23 19.88 -3.53 -0.81
CA ASN A 23 19.08 -4.58 -1.44
C ASN A 23 19.21 -5.96 -0.77
N GLY A 24 18.07 -6.55 -0.41
CA GLY A 24 17.95 -7.87 0.20
C GLY A 24 18.26 -7.93 1.71
N LYS A 25 18.67 -6.83 2.34
CA LYS A 25 18.77 -6.76 3.81
C LYS A 25 17.37 -6.70 4.44
N PRO A 26 17.20 -7.13 5.70
CA PRO A 26 15.98 -6.86 6.44
C PRO A 26 15.65 -5.36 6.44
N ALA A 27 14.38 -4.99 6.30
CA ALA A 27 13.94 -3.61 6.49
C ALA A 27 14.45 -3.06 7.83
N SER A 28 14.98 -1.84 7.85
CA SER A 28 15.55 -1.25 9.06
C SER A 28 14.48 -1.02 10.12
N ASP A 29 13.27 -0.65 9.69
CA ASP A 29 12.10 -0.60 10.55
C ASP A 29 11.04 -1.64 10.14
N PRO A 30 10.63 -2.51 11.08
CA PRO A 30 9.66 -3.55 10.78
C PRO A 30 8.33 -2.99 10.27
N THR A 31 7.72 -3.72 9.34
CA THR A 31 6.35 -3.46 8.88
C THR A 31 5.57 -4.76 8.93
N ASP A 32 4.36 -4.70 9.47
CA ASP A 32 3.40 -5.79 9.46
C ASP A 32 2.20 -5.37 8.60
N ILE A 33 1.75 -6.25 7.71
CA ILE A 33 0.56 -6.02 6.89
C ILE A 33 -0.46 -7.09 7.19
N TYR A 34 -1.69 -6.69 7.47
CA TYR A 34 -2.82 -7.59 7.64
C TYR A 34 -3.72 -7.47 6.41
N VAL A 35 -3.81 -8.54 5.62
CA VAL A 35 -4.56 -8.59 4.37
C VAL A 35 -5.72 -9.54 4.50
N GLY A 36 -6.88 -9.15 4.02
CA GLY A 36 -8.03 -10.04 3.89
C GLY A 36 -9.05 -9.44 2.95
N TYR A 37 -10.12 -10.17 2.67
CA TYR A 37 -11.15 -9.69 1.77
C TYR A 37 -12.50 -10.26 2.17
N ASP A 38 -13.57 -9.61 1.73
CA ASP A 38 -14.92 -10.13 1.76
C ASP A 38 -15.49 -10.28 0.35
N ALA A 39 -16.80 -10.45 0.21
CA ALA A 39 -17.45 -10.59 -1.10
C ALA A 39 -17.32 -9.35 -2.01
N THR A 40 -16.89 -8.20 -1.47
CA THR A 40 -16.99 -6.90 -2.12
C THR A 40 -15.70 -6.07 -2.09
N ASN A 41 -14.84 -6.27 -1.09
CA ASN A 41 -13.64 -5.46 -0.90
C ASN A 41 -12.42 -6.31 -0.54
N LEU A 42 -11.27 -5.86 -1.02
CA LEU A 42 -9.95 -6.17 -0.46
C LEU A 42 -9.64 -5.18 0.67
N TYR A 43 -9.15 -5.67 1.80
CA TYR A 43 -8.78 -4.88 2.97
C TYR A 43 -7.30 -5.04 3.30
N LEU A 44 -6.67 -3.93 3.70
CA LEU A 44 -5.31 -3.91 4.19
C LEU A 44 -5.21 -3.09 5.47
N VAL A 45 -4.40 -3.57 6.41
CA VAL A 45 -3.94 -2.79 7.57
C VAL A 45 -2.43 -2.86 7.63
N TRP A 46 -1.78 -1.72 7.45
CA TRP A 46 -0.34 -1.56 7.59
C TRP A 46 -0.04 -1.08 8.99
N VAL A 47 0.88 -1.76 9.67
CA VAL A 47 1.46 -1.34 10.94
C VAL A 47 2.94 -1.10 10.68
N CYS A 48 3.28 0.17 10.52
CA CYS A 48 4.60 0.63 10.14
C CYS A 48 5.30 1.13 11.40
N TRP A 49 6.26 0.35 11.91
CA TRP A 49 7.07 0.78 13.04
C TRP A 49 8.11 1.79 12.57
N ASP A 50 8.55 2.67 13.45
CA ASP A 50 9.61 3.61 13.14
C ASP A 50 10.53 3.78 14.35
N ALA A 51 11.84 3.70 14.13
CA ALA A 51 12.82 3.91 15.19
C ALA A 51 12.87 5.38 15.65
N ASP A 52 12.52 6.33 14.77
CA ASP A 52 12.36 7.75 15.09
C ASP A 52 10.99 8.27 14.61
N PRO A 53 9.91 8.01 15.37
CA PRO A 53 8.57 8.44 14.98
C PRO A 53 8.40 9.96 14.82
N HIS A 54 9.33 10.77 15.31
CA HIS A 54 9.31 12.23 15.14
C HIS A 54 9.87 12.66 13.78
N ALA A 55 10.59 11.80 13.08
CA ALA A 55 11.16 12.05 11.75
C ALA A 55 10.22 11.64 10.61
N ILE A 56 9.10 10.97 10.90
CA ILE A 56 8.08 10.58 9.91
C ILE A 56 7.56 11.83 9.19
N ARG A 57 7.60 11.80 7.87
CA ARG A 57 7.10 12.89 7.02
C ARG A 57 5.72 12.52 6.48
N ALA A 58 4.76 13.40 6.70
CA ALA A 58 3.44 13.25 6.14
C ALA A 58 2.77 14.62 6.00
N HIS A 59 2.41 14.98 4.78
CA HIS A 59 1.72 16.23 4.48
C HIS A 59 0.23 15.99 4.20
N LEU A 60 -0.62 16.93 4.66
CA LEU A 60 -2.02 17.01 4.20
C LEU A 60 -2.03 17.72 2.85
N SER A 61 -1.89 16.94 1.78
CA SER A 61 -1.97 17.41 0.40
C SER A 61 -3.29 16.99 -0.26
N ARG A 62 -3.49 17.46 -1.49
CA ARG A 62 -4.52 16.94 -2.38
C ARG A 62 -4.13 15.52 -2.81
N ARG A 63 -5.14 14.72 -3.20
CA ARG A 63 -4.94 13.41 -3.80
C ARG A 63 -3.90 13.48 -4.92
N GLU A 64 -3.09 12.43 -5.07
CA GLU A 64 -1.92 12.36 -5.98
C GLU A 64 -0.75 13.27 -5.59
N GLY A 65 -0.84 14.00 -4.48
CA GLY A 65 0.22 14.87 -3.95
C GLY A 65 1.10 14.20 -2.90
N VAL A 66 1.16 12.87 -2.88
CA VAL A 66 1.92 12.08 -1.90
C VAL A 66 2.82 11.09 -2.62
N THR A 67 4.03 11.54 -2.94
CA THR A 67 5.03 10.73 -3.64
C THR A 67 6.40 10.93 -2.99
N PRO A 68 7.30 9.94 -3.11
CA PRO A 68 8.71 10.16 -2.82
C PRO A 68 9.28 11.37 -3.57
N PRO A 69 10.28 12.04 -2.99
CA PRO A 69 10.94 11.72 -1.71
C PRO A 69 10.34 12.45 -0.48
N ASP A 70 9.21 13.16 -0.66
CA ASP A 70 8.79 14.18 0.31
C ASP A 70 8.05 13.60 1.54
N ASP A 71 7.33 12.49 1.37
CA ASP A 71 6.53 11.83 2.41
C ASP A 71 6.92 10.36 2.61
N ASP A 72 6.77 9.87 3.84
CA ASP A 72 6.62 8.45 4.10
C ASP A 72 5.33 7.96 3.41
N TYR A 73 5.36 6.77 2.81
CA TYR A 73 4.15 6.18 2.24
C TYR A 73 4.24 4.66 2.20
N VAL A 74 3.08 4.04 1.98
CA VAL A 74 2.97 2.62 1.65
C VAL A 74 2.27 2.48 0.30
N GLU A 75 2.67 1.47 -0.45
CA GLU A 75 2.15 1.16 -1.79
C GLU A 75 1.66 -0.29 -1.81
N LEU A 76 0.45 -0.47 -2.33
CA LEU A 76 -0.04 -1.76 -2.79
C LEU A 76 -0.08 -1.76 -4.32
N THR A 77 0.63 -2.71 -4.94
CA THR A 77 0.45 -3.04 -6.35
C THR A 77 -0.39 -4.30 -6.48
N VAL A 78 -1.42 -4.28 -7.32
CA VAL A 78 -2.27 -5.46 -7.61
C VAL A 78 -2.26 -5.75 -9.11
N ASP A 79 -1.75 -6.91 -9.49
CA ASP A 79 -1.87 -7.46 -10.85
C ASP A 79 -3.02 -8.49 -10.87
N THR A 80 -4.19 -8.04 -11.30
CA THR A 80 -5.41 -8.85 -11.34
C THR A 80 -5.46 -9.86 -12.49
N PHE A 81 -4.57 -9.72 -13.47
CA PHE A 81 -4.46 -10.61 -14.62
C PHE A 81 -3.34 -11.64 -14.44
N HIS A 82 -2.45 -11.41 -13.46
CA HIS A 82 -1.25 -12.19 -13.19
C HIS A 82 -0.36 -12.32 -14.44
N ASP A 83 -0.31 -11.25 -15.25
CA ASP A 83 0.47 -11.21 -16.48
C ASP A 83 1.87 -10.60 -16.28
N GLN A 84 2.15 -10.06 -15.07
CA GLN A 84 3.39 -9.40 -14.67
C GLN A 84 3.70 -8.12 -15.48
N ARG A 85 2.70 -7.57 -16.16
CA ARG A 85 2.87 -6.45 -17.09
C ARG A 85 1.95 -5.28 -16.78
N HIS A 86 0.86 -5.51 -16.05
CA HIS A 86 -0.07 -4.48 -15.64
C HIS A 86 -0.37 -4.56 -14.14
N GLY A 87 -0.55 -3.42 -13.50
CA GLY A 87 -0.92 -3.35 -12.09
C GLY A 87 -1.73 -2.11 -11.74
N PHE A 88 -2.56 -2.23 -10.71
CA PHE A 88 -3.18 -1.10 -10.03
C PHE A 88 -2.30 -0.71 -8.83
N LEU A 89 -1.93 0.56 -8.73
CA LEU A 89 -1.20 1.10 -7.58
C LEU A 89 -2.16 1.84 -6.64
N PHE A 90 -1.95 1.65 -5.34
CA PHE A 90 -2.66 2.33 -4.27
C PHE A 90 -1.66 2.80 -3.23
N ASP A 91 -1.44 4.11 -3.19
CA ASP A 91 -0.49 4.76 -2.29
C ASP A 91 -1.21 5.50 -1.19
N VAL A 92 -0.68 5.41 0.02
CA VAL A 92 -1.21 6.15 1.17
C VAL A 92 -0.08 6.65 2.05
N ASN A 93 -0.12 7.93 2.40
CA ASN A 93 0.78 8.50 3.40
C ASN A 93 0.25 8.29 4.84
N PRO A 94 1.05 8.54 5.90
CA PRO A 94 0.63 8.34 7.29
C PRO A 94 -0.62 9.13 7.74
N LEU A 95 -1.04 10.14 6.98
CA LEU A 95 -2.26 10.93 7.25
C LEU A 95 -3.49 10.43 6.47
N GLY A 96 -3.34 9.42 5.62
CA GLY A 96 -4.45 8.85 4.85
C GLY A 96 -4.71 9.57 3.53
N VAL A 97 -3.79 10.40 3.05
CA VAL A 97 -3.90 10.99 1.70
C VAL A 97 -3.59 9.90 0.69
N GLN A 98 -4.40 9.82 -0.36
CA GLN A 98 -4.38 8.77 -1.37
C GLN A 98 -3.63 9.20 -2.64
N ALA A 99 -3.00 8.24 -3.30
CA ALA A 99 -2.61 8.27 -4.71
C ALA A 99 -3.01 6.94 -5.37
N ASP A 100 -3.39 6.95 -6.65
CA ASP A 100 -3.57 5.73 -7.43
C ASP A 100 -3.11 5.88 -8.88
N ALA A 101 -2.70 4.75 -9.45
CA ALA A 101 -2.21 4.73 -10.82
C ALA A 101 -2.44 3.39 -11.49
N LEU A 102 -2.39 3.41 -12.83
CA LEU A 102 -2.12 2.21 -13.60
C LEU A 102 -0.62 2.09 -13.83
N TRP A 103 -0.02 0.98 -13.42
CA TRP A 103 1.34 0.64 -13.73
C TRP A 103 1.39 -0.27 -14.96
N THR A 104 2.27 0.03 -15.90
CA THR A 104 2.53 -0.81 -17.08
C THR A 104 4.03 -1.02 -17.27
N GLU A 105 4.43 -2.27 -17.48
CA GLU A 105 5.81 -2.63 -17.80
C GLU A 105 6.35 -1.79 -18.97
N GLY A 106 7.48 -1.11 -18.74
CA GLY A 106 8.14 -0.27 -19.75
C GLY A 106 7.56 1.13 -19.93
N SER A 107 6.36 1.41 -19.42
CA SER A 107 5.73 2.76 -19.44
C SER A 107 5.66 3.43 -18.06
N GLY A 108 5.76 2.65 -16.98
CA GLY A 108 5.70 3.17 -15.61
C GLY A 108 4.27 3.42 -15.14
N SER A 109 4.12 4.34 -14.18
CA SER A 109 2.85 4.65 -13.53
C SER A 109 2.13 5.83 -14.20
N ASP A 110 0.86 5.64 -14.54
CA ASP A 110 -0.08 6.66 -15.01
C ASP A 110 -1.06 7.05 -13.90
N TYR A 111 -0.77 8.18 -13.24
CA TYR A 111 -1.60 8.78 -12.17
C TYR A 111 -2.78 9.61 -12.70
N SER A 112 -3.10 9.53 -14.00
CA SER A 112 -4.38 10.05 -14.51
C SER A 112 -5.54 9.08 -14.26
N PHE A 113 -5.23 7.83 -13.92
CA PHE A 113 -6.19 6.87 -13.40
C PHE A 113 -6.73 7.36 -12.05
N ASP A 114 -8.05 7.32 -11.88
CA ASP A 114 -8.72 7.71 -10.64
C ASP A 114 -9.86 6.73 -10.37
N THR A 115 -9.71 5.92 -9.32
CA THR A 115 -10.73 4.99 -8.87
C THR A 115 -11.22 5.33 -7.47
N VAL A 116 -12.37 4.73 -7.10
CA VAL A 116 -12.97 4.91 -5.78
C VAL A 116 -12.51 3.81 -4.85
N TRP A 117 -11.86 4.20 -3.76
CA TRP A 117 -11.41 3.34 -2.67
C TRP A 117 -11.24 4.17 -1.40
N ASP A 118 -11.23 3.53 -0.24
CA ASP A 118 -11.13 4.22 1.05
C ASP A 118 -9.76 3.98 1.70
N SER A 119 -9.20 5.02 2.31
CA SER A 119 -8.03 4.90 3.16
C SER A 119 -8.15 5.76 4.43
N ARG A 120 -7.40 5.38 5.46
CA ARG A 120 -7.24 6.15 6.70
C ARG A 120 -5.84 5.96 7.24
N GLY A 121 -5.15 7.05 7.52
CA GLY A 121 -3.84 7.05 8.19
C GLY A 121 -3.94 7.54 9.63
N ARG A 122 -3.06 7.04 10.48
CA ARG A 122 -2.89 7.54 11.85
C ARG A 122 -1.44 7.39 12.31
N LEU A 123 -0.81 8.53 12.61
CA LEU A 123 0.43 8.56 13.39
C LEU A 123 0.22 8.00 14.80
N THR A 124 1.25 7.34 15.32
CA THR A 124 1.29 6.74 16.66
C THR A 124 2.60 7.14 17.35
N SER A 125 2.73 6.81 18.63
CA SER A 125 3.99 7.06 19.36
C SER A 125 5.15 6.14 18.95
N LYS A 126 4.96 5.23 17.98
CA LYS A 126 5.94 4.22 17.58
C LYS A 126 6.09 4.07 16.06
N GLY A 127 5.48 4.95 15.27
CA GLY A 127 5.29 4.76 13.84
C GLY A 127 3.92 5.23 13.38
N TYR A 128 3.32 4.54 12.41
CA TYR A 128 1.97 4.85 11.92
C TYR A 128 1.19 3.59 11.52
N VAL A 129 -0.13 3.76 11.42
CA VAL A 129 -1.05 2.73 10.94
C VAL A 129 -1.85 3.26 9.77
N ILE A 130 -1.94 2.47 8.70
CA ILE A 130 -2.77 2.78 7.54
C ILE A 130 -3.80 1.67 7.36
N TRP A 131 -5.05 2.04 7.13
CA TRP A 131 -6.13 1.15 6.74
C TRP A 131 -6.54 1.47 5.30
N MET A 132 -6.79 0.44 4.50
CA MET A 132 -7.29 0.54 3.13
C MET A 132 -8.48 -0.40 2.90
N ALA A 133 -9.44 0.03 2.09
CA ALA A 133 -10.45 -0.82 1.48
C ALA A 133 -10.56 -0.51 -0.01
N VAL A 134 -10.25 -1.51 -0.84
CA VAL A 134 -10.34 -1.44 -2.30
C VAL A 134 -11.53 -2.28 -2.75
N PRO A 135 -12.62 -1.66 -3.25
CA PRO A 135 -13.74 -2.39 -3.79
C PRO A 135 -13.34 -3.20 -5.02
N PHE A 136 -13.77 -4.46 -5.11
CA PHE A 136 -13.48 -5.28 -6.30
C PHE A 136 -14.06 -4.70 -7.59
N ARG A 137 -15.16 -3.93 -7.50
CA ARG A 137 -15.71 -3.21 -8.65
C ARG A 137 -14.78 -2.10 -9.19
N SER A 138 -13.85 -1.63 -8.37
CA SER A 138 -12.84 -0.61 -8.73
C SER A 138 -11.66 -1.24 -9.48
N LEU A 139 -11.57 -2.57 -9.49
CA LEU A 139 -10.55 -3.35 -10.16
C LEU A 139 -11.14 -4.04 -11.38
N ARG A 140 -10.47 -3.94 -12.52
CA ARG A 140 -10.79 -4.80 -13.66
C ARG A 140 -10.10 -6.14 -13.45
N PHE A 141 -10.86 -7.23 -13.47
CA PHE A 141 -10.31 -8.59 -13.41
C PHE A 141 -11.11 -9.52 -14.32
N HIS A 142 -10.47 -10.57 -14.82
CA HIS A 142 -11.14 -11.54 -15.68
C HIS A 142 -11.64 -12.72 -14.82
N PRO A 143 -12.90 -13.16 -14.93
CA PRO A 143 -13.40 -14.31 -14.17
C PRO A 143 -12.63 -15.62 -14.44
N ALA A 144 -11.91 -15.67 -15.57
CA ALA A 144 -11.11 -16.82 -16.00
C ALA A 144 -9.59 -16.64 -15.84
N SER A 145 -9.09 -15.51 -15.31
CA SER A 145 -7.67 -15.44 -14.91
C SER A 145 -7.49 -16.37 -13.70
N GLY A 146 -6.62 -17.36 -13.82
CA GLY A 146 -6.58 -18.52 -12.93
C GLY A 146 -6.42 -18.16 -11.45
N ASN A 147 -7.53 -18.02 -10.72
CA ASN A 147 -7.73 -17.95 -9.27
C ASN A 147 -6.67 -17.23 -8.40
N SER A 148 -5.80 -16.39 -8.97
CA SER A 148 -4.66 -15.80 -8.29
C SER A 148 -4.30 -14.47 -8.91
N TRP A 149 -3.99 -13.49 -8.06
CA TRP A 149 -3.50 -12.17 -8.44
C TRP A 149 -2.04 -12.05 -7.99
N GLY A 150 -1.26 -11.28 -8.73
CA GLY A 150 0.04 -10.80 -8.26
C GLY A 150 -0.15 -9.65 -7.28
N VAL A 151 0.66 -9.61 -6.23
CA VAL A 151 0.67 -8.49 -5.28
C VAL A 151 2.10 -8.12 -4.89
N THR A 152 2.35 -6.81 -4.80
CA THR A 152 3.55 -6.25 -4.20
C THR A 152 3.15 -5.29 -3.11
N PHE A 153 3.94 -5.28 -2.04
CA PHE A 153 3.79 -4.37 -0.92
C PHE A 153 5.10 -3.64 -0.74
N MET A 154 5.06 -2.31 -0.72
CA MET A 154 6.24 -1.49 -0.48
C MET A 154 5.93 -0.43 0.58
N ARG A 155 6.96 -0.04 1.32
CA ARG A 155 6.94 1.12 2.20
C ARG A 155 8.17 1.95 1.87
N TYR A 156 8.02 3.27 1.78
CA TYR A 156 9.15 4.18 1.74
C TYR A 156 9.27 4.93 3.06
N ILE A 157 10.49 4.98 3.59
CA ILE A 157 10.84 5.70 4.82
C ILE A 157 11.65 6.95 4.43
N ALA A 158 10.97 8.09 4.35
CA ALA A 158 11.52 9.30 3.70
C ALA A 158 12.75 9.87 4.40
N HIS A 159 12.83 9.74 5.73
CA HIS A 159 13.98 10.23 6.50
C HIS A 159 15.20 9.30 6.45
N LYS A 160 15.05 8.08 5.91
CA LYS A 160 16.13 7.12 5.70
C LYS A 160 16.47 6.88 4.23
N ASP A 161 15.62 7.37 3.32
CA ASP A 161 15.69 7.07 1.89
C ASP A 161 15.73 5.55 1.63
N GLU A 162 14.82 4.83 2.29
CA GLU A 162 14.74 3.36 2.28
C GLU A 162 13.42 2.90 1.69
N THR A 163 13.48 1.95 0.75
CA THR A 163 12.35 1.17 0.21
C THR A 163 12.50 -0.30 0.55
#